data_AF-A0A850G8D8-F1
#
_entry.id   AF-A0A850G8D8-F1
#
_cell.length_a   1.000
_cell.length_b   1.000
_cell.length_c   1.000
_cell.angle_alpha   90.00
_cell.angle_beta   90.00
_cell.angle_gamma   90.00
#
_symmetry.space_group_name_H-M   'P 1'
#
loop_
_entity.id
_entity.type
_entity.pdbx_description
1 polymer ?
#
loop_
_entity_poly.entity_id
_entity_poly.type
_entity_poly.pdbx_seq_one_letter_code
_entity_poly.pdbx_strand_id
1 'polypeptide(L)'
;MVTSFRLITSITLSAALSAALAGCSDDGGSTSTSEGSDLDTEDTAGTDTETTDDEVGTTADTTDDATTTTDESSTEESTTTDDESTTDDDATTTADDTSEESTTEGDALCGNGILEADEECDDGNTESNDGCLSDCVAASCGDGFINEGVEACDDGVNDGAYGGCMAGCLELAAYCGDAEVNGPESCDDANDDLADGCMDNCEIPSSCLTLIEYDDMLEDGGYMIAPDGYAGEPFEVWCDMVSDGGGYTFLKVSPGAQTFAAGAETECAAWGMQLWIPRSVDHKNAGWAIANDDGIGPDASADYMRILGIYPMTNGATCLSQPMNSDNASCNWRAGDDGPWYVHEVSNITEPNGDNNVTASMYYQWTAEGEISWHNDIAGNGYSSAYFMCDVGDKLP
;
A
#
# COMPACT_ATOMS: atom_id res chain seq x y z
N MET A 1 0.18 -1.71 -71.84
CA MET A 1 -1.23 -1.93 -71.44
C MET A 1 -1.30 -1.67 -69.95
N VAL A 2 -1.71 -0.47 -69.52
CA VAL A 2 -3.11 -0.09 -69.17
C VAL A 2 -3.57 -0.92 -67.94
N THR A 3 -4.03 -0.43 -66.79
CA THR A 3 -4.28 0.88 -66.17
C THR A 3 -4.79 0.57 -64.75
N SER A 4 -4.31 1.31 -63.73
CA SER A 4 -5.06 1.89 -62.59
C SER A 4 -6.30 1.20 -62.01
N PHE A 5 -6.39 1.09 -60.68
CA PHE A 5 -7.37 1.84 -59.87
C PHE A 5 -7.16 1.62 -58.35
N ARG A 6 -7.01 2.73 -57.61
CA ARG A 6 -7.22 2.82 -56.16
C ARG A 6 -8.73 2.83 -55.88
N LEU A 7 -9.17 2.27 -54.75
CA LEU A 7 -10.41 2.73 -54.10
C LEU A 7 -10.25 2.71 -52.58
N ILE A 8 -10.21 3.93 -52.02
CA ILE A 8 -10.44 4.26 -50.62
C ILE A 8 -11.95 4.28 -50.44
N THR A 9 -12.49 3.58 -49.44
CA THR A 9 -13.91 3.69 -49.07
C THR A 9 -13.99 4.16 -47.63
N SER A 10 -14.28 5.44 -47.47
CA SER A 10 -14.79 6.04 -46.24
C SER A 10 -16.28 5.73 -46.13
N ILE A 11 -16.74 5.20 -44.99
CA ILE A 11 -18.16 5.15 -44.64
C ILE A 11 -18.35 5.87 -43.30
N THR A 12 -19.02 6.99 -43.40
CA THR A 12 -19.64 7.78 -42.34
C THR A 12 -20.75 6.98 -41.67
N LEU A 13 -20.78 6.91 -40.33
CA LEU A 13 -21.96 6.46 -39.59
C LEU A 13 -22.62 7.67 -38.92
N SER A 14 -23.84 7.96 -39.38
CA SER A 14 -24.69 9.06 -38.92
C SER A 14 -25.41 8.70 -37.62
N ALA A 15 -25.51 9.70 -36.75
CA ALA A 15 -26.37 9.72 -35.57
C ALA A 15 -27.86 9.56 -35.93
N ALA A 16 -28.60 8.81 -35.12
CA ALA A 16 -30.06 8.83 -35.10
C ALA A 16 -30.54 9.04 -33.66
N LEU A 17 -31.02 10.27 -33.43
CA LEU A 17 -31.80 10.73 -32.30
C LEU A 17 -33.22 10.13 -32.37
N SER A 18 -33.77 9.66 -31.25
CA SER A 18 -35.21 9.51 -31.08
C SER A 18 -35.62 9.80 -29.66
N ALA A 19 -36.27 10.95 -29.49
CA ALA A 19 -36.98 11.37 -28.30
C ALA A 19 -38.34 10.66 -28.22
N ALA A 20 -38.74 10.26 -27.01
CA ALA A 20 -40.12 9.97 -26.69
C ALA A 20 -40.55 10.85 -25.49
N LEU A 21 -41.37 11.84 -25.79
CA LEU A 21 -42.16 12.62 -24.84
C LEU A 21 -43.58 12.03 -24.82
N ALA A 22 -44.04 11.60 -23.65
CA ALA A 22 -45.44 11.49 -23.26
C ALA A 22 -45.44 11.49 -21.72
N GLY A 23 -46.16 12.32 -20.98
CA GLY A 23 -47.30 13.18 -21.26
C GLY A 23 -48.06 13.23 -19.94
N CYS A 24 -48.10 14.40 -19.30
CA CYS A 24 -48.75 14.59 -18.01
C CYS A 24 -50.28 14.38 -18.11
N SER A 25 -50.87 13.86 -17.04
CA SER A 25 -52.27 14.17 -16.68
C SER A 25 -52.34 14.32 -15.16
N ASP A 26 -52.61 15.55 -14.79
CA ASP A 26 -52.96 16.05 -13.47
C ASP A 26 -54.50 15.99 -13.34
N ASP A 27 -55.02 15.52 -12.20
CA ASP A 27 -56.24 16.05 -11.58
C ASP A 27 -56.49 15.37 -10.21
N GLY A 28 -56.10 16.08 -9.14
CA GLY A 28 -57.06 16.67 -8.21
C GLY A 28 -57.71 15.82 -7.10
N GLY A 29 -57.23 16.04 -5.86
CA GLY A 29 -58.04 16.16 -4.63
C GLY A 29 -58.38 14.86 -3.88
N SER A 30 -58.44 14.79 -2.55
CA SER A 30 -58.48 15.83 -1.52
C SER A 30 -58.31 15.17 -0.14
N THR A 31 -57.61 15.88 0.77
CA THR A 31 -57.87 16.03 2.22
C THR A 31 -58.07 14.81 3.13
N SER A 32 -57.24 14.68 4.17
CA SER A 32 -57.60 15.04 5.57
C SER A 32 -56.46 14.74 6.57
N THR A 33 -56.00 15.77 7.29
CA THR A 33 -55.76 15.87 8.77
C THR A 33 -55.17 14.67 9.55
N SER A 34 -54.35 14.81 10.59
CA SER A 34 -53.70 15.91 11.30
C SER A 34 -52.82 15.30 12.40
N GLU A 35 -51.86 16.09 12.91
CA GLU A 35 -51.33 16.09 14.31
C GLU A 35 -50.60 14.81 14.80
N GLY A 36 -49.36 14.86 15.29
CA GLY A 36 -48.78 15.82 16.21
C GLY A 36 -48.99 15.33 17.64
N SER A 37 -47.97 14.74 18.25
CA SER A 37 -47.86 14.68 19.72
C SER A 37 -46.43 14.34 20.15
N ASP A 38 -45.78 15.37 20.68
CA ASP A 38 -44.73 15.31 21.69
C ASP A 38 -45.10 14.36 22.85
N LEU A 39 -44.09 13.70 23.42
CA LEU A 39 -44.13 13.22 24.80
C LEU A 39 -42.69 13.15 25.34
N ASP A 40 -42.30 14.23 25.99
CA ASP A 40 -41.34 14.24 27.11
C ASP A 40 -42.00 13.60 28.35
N THR A 41 -41.23 12.78 29.09
CA THR A 41 -41.20 12.70 30.57
C THR A 41 -40.13 11.69 30.97
N GLU A 42 -38.99 12.16 31.49
CA GLU A 42 -38.59 12.22 32.92
C GLU A 42 -38.41 10.83 33.57
N ASP A 43 -37.16 10.41 33.79
CA ASP A 43 -36.39 10.59 35.04
C ASP A 43 -36.76 9.57 36.13
N THR A 44 -35.83 8.67 36.48
CA THR A 44 -35.24 8.56 37.83
C THR A 44 -34.38 7.31 38.01
N ALA A 45 -33.16 7.55 38.53
CA ALA A 45 -32.34 6.78 39.49
C ALA A 45 -32.31 5.24 39.38
N GLY A 46 -31.16 4.57 39.25
CA GLY A 46 -29.92 4.77 40.01
C GLY A 46 -29.82 3.68 41.09
N THR A 47 -28.81 2.81 41.02
CA THR A 47 -28.17 2.25 42.23
C THR A 47 -26.85 1.57 41.89
N ASP A 48 -25.80 2.12 42.49
CA ASP A 48 -24.49 1.53 42.66
C ASP A 48 -24.56 0.21 43.44
N THR A 49 -23.66 -0.71 43.13
CA THR A 49 -23.18 -1.68 44.12
C THR A 49 -21.70 -1.95 43.85
N GLU A 50 -20.85 -1.14 44.48
CA GLU A 50 -19.57 -1.61 44.98
C GLU A 50 -19.82 -2.56 46.16
N THR A 51 -19.06 -3.65 46.20
CA THR A 51 -18.68 -4.28 47.48
C THR A 51 -17.19 -4.57 47.41
N THR A 52 -16.50 -4.02 48.40
CA THR A 52 -15.06 -4.05 48.61
C THR A 52 -14.61 -5.24 49.45
N ASP A 53 -13.29 -5.44 49.42
CA ASP A 53 -12.38 -5.97 50.45
C ASP A 53 -12.45 -7.44 50.89
N ASP A 54 -11.35 -8.16 50.66
CA ASP A 54 -10.51 -8.58 51.78
C ASP A 54 -9.05 -8.84 51.34
N GLU A 55 -8.13 -8.37 52.16
CA GLU A 55 -6.70 -8.20 51.89
C GLU A 55 -5.83 -9.21 52.68
N VAL A 56 -4.60 -9.43 52.17
CA VAL A 56 -3.35 -9.76 52.89
C VAL A 56 -3.10 -11.20 53.39
N GLY A 57 -1.91 -11.70 53.04
CA GLY A 57 -1.18 -12.65 53.91
C GLY A 57 -0.09 -13.50 53.27
N THR A 58 1.09 -12.91 53.08
CA THR A 58 2.39 -13.55 52.77
C THR A 58 2.78 -14.72 53.69
N THR A 59 3.49 -15.73 53.15
CA THR A 59 4.71 -16.31 53.76
C THR A 59 5.58 -16.99 52.71
N ALA A 60 6.86 -16.60 52.67
CA ALA A 60 7.97 -17.34 52.08
C ALA A 60 8.29 -18.61 52.88
N ASP A 61 8.86 -19.64 52.25
CA ASP A 61 10.14 -20.19 52.71
C ASP A 61 10.85 -21.02 51.63
N THR A 62 12.17 -20.91 51.72
CA THR A 62 13.30 -21.35 50.93
C THR A 62 13.73 -22.80 51.20
N THR A 63 14.54 -23.36 50.29
CA THR A 63 15.90 -23.91 50.51
C THR A 63 16.26 -24.83 49.34
N ASP A 64 17.24 -24.50 48.50
CA ASP A 64 18.70 -24.52 48.68
C ASP A 64 19.30 -25.91 48.43
N ASP A 65 20.13 -26.02 47.38
CA ASP A 65 21.35 -26.83 47.48
C ASP A 65 22.41 -26.29 46.51
N ALA A 66 23.44 -25.71 47.13
CA ALA A 66 24.68 -25.24 46.54
C ALA A 66 25.66 -26.40 46.31
N THR A 67 26.71 -26.25 45.47
CA THR A 67 28.14 -26.16 45.86
C THR A 67 28.97 -26.99 44.85
N THR A 68 30.23 -26.76 44.43
CA THR A 68 31.34 -25.87 44.84
C THR A 68 32.55 -26.04 43.88
N THR A 69 33.28 -24.93 43.62
CA THR A 69 34.77 -24.71 43.60
C THR A 69 35.66 -25.49 42.61
N THR A 70 36.77 -25.00 42.02
CA THR A 70 37.92 -24.14 42.42
C THR A 70 38.59 -23.58 41.13
N ASP A 71 38.96 -22.30 40.98
CA ASP A 71 40.13 -21.52 41.49
C ASP A 71 41.45 -21.68 40.69
N GLU A 72 41.97 -20.55 40.16
CA GLU A 72 43.39 -20.14 39.95
C GLU A 72 43.62 -19.19 38.73
N SER A 73 43.75 -17.90 39.06
CA SER A 73 44.90 -17.00 38.82
C SER A 73 45.34 -16.47 37.42
N SER A 74 45.48 -15.13 37.40
CA SER A 74 46.53 -14.25 36.81
C SER A 74 46.01 -13.23 35.77
N THR A 75 45.70 -11.97 36.15
CA THR A 75 46.57 -10.74 36.29
C THR A 75 47.00 -10.18 34.91
N GLU A 76 46.92 -8.89 34.53
CA GLU A 76 47.01 -7.55 35.17
C GLU A 76 46.28 -6.51 34.25
N GLU A 77 45.53 -5.53 34.78
CA GLU A 77 45.90 -4.09 34.95
C GLU A 77 45.81 -3.27 33.62
N SER A 78 45.02 -2.19 33.51
CA SER A 78 45.28 -0.93 34.21
C SER A 78 44.07 0.02 34.33
N THR A 79 44.08 0.61 35.51
CA THR A 79 43.29 1.62 36.24
C THR A 79 43.39 3.04 35.62
N THR A 80 42.56 4.06 35.86
CA THR A 80 41.40 4.31 36.75
C THR A 80 40.88 5.75 36.50
N THR A 81 39.55 5.92 36.58
CA THR A 81 38.73 6.94 37.30
C THR A 81 39.00 8.44 37.13
N ASP A 82 38.02 9.21 36.65
CA ASP A 82 36.88 9.82 37.38
C ASP A 82 37.32 10.87 38.40
N ASP A 83 36.80 12.09 38.29
CA ASP A 83 35.61 12.52 39.05
C ASP A 83 35.50 14.06 39.07
N GLU A 84 34.25 14.50 39.14
CA GLU A 84 33.75 15.85 38.95
C GLU A 84 33.93 16.81 40.15
N SER A 85 33.66 18.09 39.84
CA SER A 85 32.82 19.01 40.62
C SER A 85 33.49 20.14 41.42
N THR A 86 33.20 21.37 40.94
CA THR A 86 32.77 22.61 41.63
C THR A 86 33.59 23.19 42.80
N THR A 87 33.90 24.50 42.73
CA THR A 87 33.21 25.59 43.48
C THR A 87 33.87 26.96 43.20
N ASP A 88 33.04 28.01 43.27
CA ASP A 88 33.34 29.45 43.14
C ASP A 88 34.40 30.00 44.12
N ASP A 89 35.14 31.05 43.71
CA ASP A 89 35.19 32.32 44.45
C ASP A 89 36.00 33.44 43.75
N ASP A 90 35.51 34.64 43.97
CA ASP A 90 35.79 36.00 43.49
C ASP A 90 37.21 36.56 43.70
N ALA A 91 37.74 37.32 42.74
CA ALA A 91 38.59 38.49 43.01
C ALA A 91 38.65 39.49 41.84
N THR A 92 38.22 40.71 42.16
CA THR A 92 38.14 41.93 41.35
C THR A 92 39.49 42.67 41.15
N THR A 93 39.54 43.54 40.12
CA THR A 93 40.56 44.58 39.74
C THR A 93 41.73 44.07 38.89
N THR A 94 42.10 44.69 37.77
CA THR A 94 42.23 46.13 37.48
C THR A 94 41.92 46.45 36.02
N ALA A 95 41.29 47.62 35.80
CA ALA A 95 41.27 48.30 34.51
C ALA A 95 42.69 48.51 34.00
N ASP A 96 42.99 47.97 32.81
CA ASP A 96 44.09 48.45 31.98
C ASP A 96 43.48 49.08 30.74
N ASP A 97 43.49 50.40 30.79
CA ASP A 97 43.13 51.34 29.74
C ASP A 97 44.28 51.32 28.74
N THR A 98 44.26 50.35 27.85
CA THR A 98 45.12 50.34 26.67
C THR A 98 44.22 50.51 25.47
N SER A 99 44.00 51.78 25.13
CA SER A 99 43.64 52.20 23.78
C SER A 99 44.74 51.76 22.82
N GLU A 100 44.79 50.46 22.54
CA GLU A 100 45.35 49.98 21.29
C GLU A 100 44.35 50.46 20.24
N GLU A 101 44.74 51.49 19.48
CA GLU A 101 44.25 51.62 18.12
C GLU A 101 44.62 50.32 17.42
N SER A 102 43.73 49.34 17.53
CA SER A 102 43.42 48.48 16.43
C SER A 102 43.00 49.42 15.33
N THR A 103 43.93 49.73 14.43
CA THR A 103 43.56 49.79 13.02
C THR A 103 42.94 48.43 12.72
N THR A 104 41.66 48.29 13.07
CA THR A 104 40.74 47.42 12.39
C THR A 104 40.79 47.97 10.98
N GLU A 105 41.70 47.42 10.16
CA GLU A 105 41.28 47.08 8.82
C GLU A 105 40.00 46.30 9.07
N GLY A 106 38.88 47.01 8.85
CA GLY A 106 37.56 46.50 9.18
C GLY A 106 37.45 45.17 8.48
N ASP A 107 37.35 44.10 9.25
CA ASP A 107 36.83 42.86 8.74
C ASP A 107 35.44 43.24 8.23
N ALA A 108 35.29 43.29 6.90
CA ALA A 108 34.04 43.69 6.27
C ALA A 108 32.93 42.82 6.86
N LEU A 109 31.93 43.47 7.47
CA LEU A 109 30.90 42.79 8.24
C LEU A 109 29.65 42.65 7.38
N CYS A 110 29.52 41.52 6.72
CA CYS A 110 28.38 41.28 5.85
C CYS A 110 27.04 41.44 6.57
N GLY A 111 26.10 42.12 5.92
CA GLY A 111 24.74 42.34 6.41
C GLY A 111 24.60 43.49 7.39
N ASN A 112 25.53 44.45 7.38
CA ASN A 112 25.49 45.62 8.26
C ASN A 112 24.79 46.83 7.60
N GLY A 113 24.45 46.72 6.32
CA GLY A 113 23.77 47.73 5.50
C GLY A 113 24.73 48.74 4.87
N ILE A 114 26.03 48.48 4.87
CA ILE A 114 27.07 49.37 4.35
C ILE A 114 27.95 48.57 3.42
N LEU A 115 27.87 48.87 2.12
CA LEU A 115 28.75 48.26 1.12
C LEU A 115 30.22 48.62 1.37
N GLU A 116 31.01 47.65 1.82
CA GLU A 116 32.45 47.76 2.06
C GLU A 116 33.27 47.34 0.83
N ALA A 117 34.60 47.51 0.86
CA ALA A 117 35.44 47.32 -0.34
C ALA A 117 35.61 45.85 -0.76
N ASP A 118 35.41 44.91 0.17
CA ASP A 118 35.54 43.48 -0.04
C ASP A 118 34.18 42.78 -0.26
N GLU A 119 33.09 43.55 -0.33
CA GLU A 119 31.71 43.07 -0.53
C GLU A 119 31.20 43.41 -1.95
N GLU A 120 30.48 42.49 -2.58
CA GLU A 120 29.81 42.74 -3.87
C GLU A 120 28.42 43.37 -3.68
N CYS A 121 27.80 43.12 -2.52
CA CYS A 121 26.52 43.64 -2.07
C CYS A 121 26.49 43.71 -0.53
N ASP A 122 25.59 44.52 0.04
CA ASP A 122 25.18 44.46 1.45
C ASP A 122 23.77 45.07 1.52
N ASP A 123 22.79 44.28 1.94
CA ASP A 123 21.38 44.70 2.07
C ASP A 123 20.89 44.82 3.52
N GLY A 124 21.81 44.72 4.48
CA GLY A 124 21.54 44.87 5.90
C GLY A 124 21.00 43.62 6.59
N ASN A 125 21.17 42.44 6.00
CA ASN A 125 20.84 41.17 6.63
C ASN A 125 21.80 40.03 6.19
N THR A 126 21.61 38.81 6.70
CA THR A 126 22.46 37.64 6.39
C THR A 126 21.65 36.46 5.85
N GLU A 127 20.48 36.72 5.28
CA GLU A 127 19.63 35.72 4.63
C GLU A 127 20.06 35.59 3.18
N SER A 128 20.29 34.37 2.70
CA SER A 128 20.76 34.12 1.33
C SER A 128 19.63 34.04 0.29
N ASN A 129 18.38 34.25 0.69
CA ASN A 129 17.21 34.09 -0.19
C ASN A 129 16.77 35.41 -0.85
N ASP A 130 17.62 36.42 -0.88
CA ASP A 130 17.36 37.70 -1.52
C ASP A 130 18.46 38.06 -2.53
N GLY A 131 18.71 39.36 -2.75
CA GLY A 131 19.71 39.82 -3.70
C GLY A 131 21.16 39.68 -3.23
N CYS A 132 21.39 39.38 -1.95
CA CYS A 132 22.72 39.36 -1.35
C CYS A 132 22.90 38.15 -0.43
N LEU A 133 23.87 37.28 -0.74
CA LEU A 133 24.15 36.11 0.08
C LEU A 133 24.76 36.51 1.43
N SER A 134 24.69 35.60 2.41
CA SER A 134 25.28 35.78 3.75
C SER A 134 26.80 36.00 3.78
N ASP A 135 27.50 35.77 2.67
CA ASP A 135 28.93 36.04 2.46
C ASP A 135 29.19 37.29 1.60
N CYS A 136 28.16 38.12 1.39
CA CYS A 136 28.20 39.40 0.67
C CYS A 136 28.62 39.28 -0.80
N VAL A 137 28.27 38.15 -1.39
CA VAL A 137 28.28 37.90 -2.83
C VAL A 137 26.88 38.15 -3.37
N ALA A 138 26.78 38.79 -4.54
CA ALA A 138 25.47 39.02 -5.16
C ALA A 138 24.85 37.69 -5.57
N ALA A 139 23.58 37.48 -5.20
CA ALA A 139 22.87 36.24 -5.53
C ALA A 139 22.80 36.04 -7.05
N SER A 140 23.01 34.79 -7.49
CA SER A 140 23.00 34.39 -8.89
C SER A 140 22.65 32.92 -9.06
N CYS A 141 21.76 32.63 -10.01
CA CYS A 141 21.47 31.28 -10.48
C CYS A 141 22.71 30.38 -10.61
N GLY A 142 22.74 29.31 -9.82
CA GLY A 142 23.85 28.37 -9.66
C GLY A 142 24.62 28.53 -8.35
N ASP A 143 24.20 29.42 -7.46
CA ASP A 143 24.81 29.58 -6.13
C ASP A 143 24.22 28.66 -5.07
N GLY A 144 23.12 27.97 -5.40
CA GLY A 144 22.44 27.00 -4.55
C GLY A 144 21.48 27.63 -3.54
N PHE A 145 21.18 28.92 -3.69
CA PHE A 145 20.18 29.63 -2.90
C PHE A 145 19.11 30.23 -3.84
N ILE A 146 17.85 30.22 -3.39
CA ILE A 146 16.76 30.77 -4.19
C ILE A 146 16.63 32.27 -3.89
N ASN A 147 16.91 33.12 -4.87
CA ASN A 147 16.61 34.55 -4.77
C ASN A 147 15.09 34.79 -4.91
N GLU A 148 14.41 35.01 -3.79
CA GLU A 148 12.95 35.12 -3.71
C GLU A 148 12.39 36.22 -4.62
N GLY A 149 11.48 35.82 -5.52
CA GLY A 149 10.83 36.73 -6.46
C GLY A 149 11.64 37.01 -7.73
N VAL A 150 12.86 36.49 -7.85
CA VAL A 150 13.67 36.48 -9.08
C VAL A 150 13.77 35.07 -9.65
N GLU A 151 14.02 34.08 -8.79
CA GLU A 151 14.21 32.68 -9.14
C GLU A 151 13.04 31.83 -8.64
N ALA A 152 12.67 30.83 -9.42
CA ALA A 152 11.70 29.82 -9.03
C ALA A 152 12.36 28.68 -8.24
N CYS A 153 13.62 28.38 -8.55
CA CYS A 153 14.41 27.35 -7.89
C CYS A 153 15.91 27.52 -8.20
N ASP A 154 16.78 26.96 -7.35
CA ASP A 154 18.22 26.84 -7.61
C ASP A 154 18.74 25.60 -6.87
N ASP A 155 19.18 24.58 -7.62
CA ASP A 155 19.77 23.35 -7.06
C ASP A 155 21.32 23.37 -7.07
N GLY A 156 21.90 24.52 -7.43
CA GLY A 156 23.32 24.78 -7.60
C GLY A 156 23.93 24.26 -8.91
N VAL A 157 23.30 23.26 -9.55
CA VAL A 157 23.80 22.67 -10.81
C VAL A 157 23.05 23.24 -12.00
N ASN A 158 21.74 23.38 -11.88
CA ASN A 158 20.79 23.95 -12.84
C ASN A 158 20.97 23.35 -14.24
N ASP A 159 21.13 22.04 -14.35
CA ASP A 159 21.34 21.36 -15.64
C ASP A 159 20.03 20.90 -16.31
N GLY A 160 18.89 21.17 -15.68
CA GLY A 160 17.58 20.70 -16.13
C GLY A 160 17.35 19.20 -15.90
N ALA A 161 18.10 18.58 -14.99
CA ALA A 161 17.83 17.20 -14.56
C ALA A 161 16.44 17.08 -13.94
N TYR A 162 15.88 15.88 -14.03
CA TYR A 162 14.56 15.56 -13.50
C TYR A 162 14.49 15.81 -11.98
N GLY A 163 13.45 16.51 -11.52
CA GLY A 163 13.32 16.99 -10.14
C GLY A 163 14.22 18.15 -9.75
N GLY A 164 14.96 18.73 -10.70
CA GLY A 164 15.90 19.83 -10.49
C GLY A 164 15.45 21.15 -11.13
N CYS A 165 16.43 22.00 -11.43
CA CYS A 165 16.21 23.33 -11.96
C CYS A 165 16.71 23.49 -13.40
N MET A 166 15.99 24.25 -14.22
CA MET A 166 16.54 24.67 -15.52
C MET A 166 17.73 25.62 -15.34
N ALA A 167 18.61 25.65 -16.35
CA ALA A 167 19.80 26.51 -16.42
C ALA A 167 19.57 28.03 -16.27
N GLY A 168 18.32 28.48 -16.21
CA GLY A 168 17.97 29.87 -15.95
C GLY A 168 17.40 30.14 -14.56
N CYS A 169 17.18 29.13 -13.71
CA CYS A 169 16.52 29.24 -12.40
C CYS A 169 15.11 29.86 -12.41
N LEU A 170 14.53 30.09 -13.59
CA LEU A 170 13.21 30.69 -13.75
C LEU A 170 12.07 29.67 -13.70
N GLU A 171 12.38 28.39 -13.91
CA GLU A 171 11.42 27.30 -14.03
C GLU A 171 12.04 26.02 -13.44
N LEU A 172 11.21 25.17 -12.83
CA LEU A 172 11.60 23.82 -12.42
C LEU A 172 11.67 22.91 -13.64
N ALA A 173 12.67 22.04 -13.67
CA ALA A 173 12.75 20.95 -14.63
C ALA A 173 11.59 19.98 -14.44
N ALA A 174 11.38 19.10 -15.42
CA ALA A 174 10.40 18.03 -15.38
C ALA A 174 10.49 17.25 -14.05
N TYR A 175 9.37 16.98 -13.39
CA TYR A 175 9.34 16.40 -12.03
C TYR A 175 8.00 15.72 -11.74
N CYS A 176 8.01 14.79 -10.78
CA CYS A 176 6.80 14.07 -10.38
C CYS A 176 5.77 15.01 -9.76
N GLY A 177 4.55 14.98 -10.31
CA GLY A 177 3.44 15.82 -9.91
C GLY A 177 3.28 17.08 -10.77
N ASP A 178 3.93 17.15 -11.94
CA ASP A 178 3.83 18.28 -12.88
C ASP A 178 2.69 18.17 -13.89
N ALA A 179 1.88 17.11 -13.78
CA ALA A 179 0.75 16.74 -14.63
C ALA A 179 1.14 16.25 -16.05
N GLU A 180 2.42 15.96 -16.31
CA GLU A 180 2.91 15.50 -17.61
C GLU A 180 3.84 14.30 -17.46
N VAL A 181 3.45 13.12 -17.96
CA VAL A 181 4.33 11.95 -17.94
C VAL A 181 5.61 12.19 -18.74
N ASN A 182 6.74 12.35 -18.05
CA ASN A 182 8.00 12.75 -18.64
C ASN A 182 9.23 12.18 -17.88
N GLY A 183 10.41 12.32 -18.48
CA GLY A 183 11.65 11.82 -17.86
C GLY A 183 11.59 10.30 -17.55
N PRO A 184 11.82 9.87 -16.29
CA PRO A 184 11.77 8.48 -15.85
C PRO A 184 10.38 7.97 -15.42
N GLU A 185 9.35 8.81 -15.43
CA GLU A 185 8.03 8.49 -14.88
C GLU A 185 7.27 7.45 -15.70
N SER A 186 6.47 6.62 -15.01
CA SER A 186 5.50 5.74 -15.66
C SER A 186 4.09 6.32 -15.68
N CYS A 187 3.80 7.28 -14.79
CA CYS A 187 2.55 8.00 -14.64
C CYS A 187 2.82 9.38 -14.00
N ASP A 188 1.85 10.29 -14.10
CA ASP A 188 1.79 11.56 -13.36
C ASP A 188 0.33 12.02 -13.39
N ASP A 189 -0.31 12.09 -12.22
CA ASP A 189 -1.69 12.56 -12.05
C ASP A 189 -1.80 13.83 -11.19
N ALA A 190 -0.65 14.47 -10.91
CA ALA A 190 -0.53 15.68 -10.13
C ALA A 190 -1.18 15.63 -8.74
N ASN A 191 -1.20 14.46 -8.09
CA ASN A 191 -1.66 14.31 -6.71
C ASN A 191 -0.87 13.21 -5.96
N ASP A 192 -1.15 13.03 -4.66
CA ASP A 192 -0.44 12.08 -3.79
C ASP A 192 -1.35 10.91 -3.33
N ASP A 193 -2.43 10.61 -4.06
CA ASP A 193 -3.41 9.57 -3.72
C ASP A 193 -2.96 8.19 -4.22
N LEU A 194 -2.37 7.39 -3.32
CA LEU A 194 -1.91 6.03 -3.62
C LEU A 194 -3.00 5.07 -4.16
N ALA A 195 -4.29 5.42 -4.08
CA ALA A 195 -5.39 4.57 -4.54
C ALA A 195 -5.72 4.69 -6.04
N ASP A 196 -5.30 5.76 -6.72
CA ASP A 196 -5.70 6.05 -8.11
C ASP A 196 -4.77 5.45 -9.18
N GLY A 197 -3.64 4.88 -8.76
CA GLY A 197 -2.75 4.06 -9.60
C GLY A 197 -1.53 4.80 -10.09
N CYS A 198 -1.28 6.02 -9.62
CA CYS A 198 0.04 6.62 -9.62
C CYS A 198 0.49 6.87 -8.19
N MET A 199 1.62 6.29 -7.80
CA MET A 199 2.21 6.62 -6.51
C MET A 199 2.88 8.00 -6.56
N ASP A 200 3.11 8.63 -5.42
CA ASP A 200 3.80 9.94 -5.28
C ASP A 200 5.28 9.90 -5.72
N ASN A 201 5.80 8.72 -6.06
CA ASN A 201 7.08 8.53 -6.73
C ASN A 201 6.96 8.39 -8.26
N CYS A 202 5.76 8.60 -8.83
CA CYS A 202 5.42 8.49 -10.24
C CYS A 202 5.68 7.11 -10.87
N GLU A 203 5.59 6.07 -10.03
CA GLU A 203 5.55 4.67 -10.43
C GLU A 203 4.14 4.10 -10.29
N ILE A 204 3.78 3.19 -11.19
CA ILE A 204 2.51 2.47 -11.13
C ILE A 204 2.70 1.23 -10.26
N PRO A 205 1.89 1.01 -9.22
CA PRO A 205 2.02 -0.17 -8.37
C PRO A 205 1.64 -1.43 -9.15
N SER A 206 2.45 -2.49 -9.04
CA SER A 206 2.17 -3.75 -9.73
C SER A 206 1.23 -4.67 -8.94
N SER A 207 1.10 -4.45 -7.63
CA SER A 207 0.20 -5.21 -6.76
C SER A 207 -0.10 -4.47 -5.46
N CYS A 208 -1.04 -5.01 -4.68
CA CYS A 208 -1.29 -4.55 -3.32
C CYS A 208 -0.07 -4.75 -2.39
N LEU A 209 0.80 -5.71 -2.68
CA LEU A 209 2.03 -5.93 -1.91
C LEU A 209 3.01 -4.77 -2.12
N THR A 210 3.18 -4.30 -3.36
CA THR A 210 4.00 -3.12 -3.64
C THR A 210 3.50 -1.88 -2.89
N LEU A 211 2.18 -1.71 -2.82
CA LEU A 211 1.55 -0.58 -2.11
C LEU A 211 1.81 -0.64 -0.59
N ILE A 212 1.58 -1.77 0.07
CA ILE A 212 1.79 -1.88 1.52
C ILE A 212 3.27 -1.84 1.92
N GLU A 213 4.18 -2.25 1.01
CA GLU A 213 5.63 -2.09 1.20
C GLU A 213 6.07 -0.63 1.04
N TYR A 214 5.32 0.16 0.28
CA TYR A 214 5.54 1.59 0.11
C TYR A 214 5.02 2.40 1.31
N ASP A 215 3.77 2.14 1.71
CA ASP A 215 3.13 2.74 2.88
C ASP A 215 2.43 1.66 3.71
N ASP A 216 2.93 1.39 4.92
CA ASP A 216 2.42 0.35 5.83
C ASP A 216 1.16 0.78 6.61
N MET A 217 0.67 2.00 6.37
CA MET A 217 -0.53 2.55 7.00
C MET A 217 -1.80 2.40 6.14
N LEU A 218 -1.70 1.76 4.97
CA LEU A 218 -2.84 1.55 4.08
C LEU A 218 -3.90 0.65 4.71
N GLU A 219 -5.17 0.97 4.43
CA GLU A 219 -6.34 0.22 4.89
C GLU A 219 -6.87 -0.70 3.78
N ASP A 220 -7.78 -1.62 4.12
CA ASP A 220 -8.45 -2.45 3.10
C ASP A 220 -9.28 -1.57 2.17
N GLY A 221 -9.21 -1.81 0.86
CA GLY A 221 -9.89 -0.94 -0.09
C GLY A 221 -9.70 -1.29 -1.56
N GLY A 222 -10.31 -0.47 -2.41
CA GLY A 222 -10.08 -0.47 -3.84
C GLY A 222 -8.83 0.34 -4.16
N TYR A 223 -7.90 -0.26 -4.91
CA TYR A 223 -6.68 0.37 -5.38
C TYR A 223 -6.48 0.07 -6.85
N MET A 224 -5.92 1.01 -7.60
CA MET A 224 -5.57 0.81 -9.00
C MET A 224 -4.17 0.24 -9.11
N ILE A 225 -4.00 -0.86 -9.84
CA ILE A 225 -2.69 -1.50 -10.07
C ILE A 225 -2.50 -1.83 -11.56
N ALA A 226 -1.25 -2.05 -11.96
CA ALA A 226 -0.90 -2.66 -13.24
C ALA A 226 0.12 -3.78 -13.05
N PRO A 227 -0.32 -5.06 -12.95
CA PRO A 227 0.58 -6.19 -12.74
C PRO A 227 1.66 -6.34 -13.81
N ASP A 228 2.80 -6.88 -13.42
CA ASP A 228 3.93 -7.10 -14.33
C ASP A 228 3.52 -7.94 -15.55
N GLY A 229 3.86 -7.43 -16.73
CA GLY A 229 3.53 -8.08 -18.00
C GLY A 229 2.10 -7.81 -18.49
N TYR A 230 1.29 -7.07 -17.74
CA TYR A 230 0.08 -6.42 -18.25
C TYR A 230 0.45 -5.21 -19.10
N ALA A 231 -0.28 -4.99 -20.20
CA ALA A 231 0.00 -3.93 -21.16
C ALA A 231 -1.16 -2.93 -21.33
N GLY A 232 -2.18 -3.02 -20.47
CA GLY A 232 -3.28 -2.06 -20.42
C GLY A 232 -3.03 -0.96 -19.40
N GLU A 233 -4.03 -0.08 -19.26
CA GLU A 233 -4.04 0.96 -18.23
C GLU A 233 -4.30 0.34 -16.84
N PRO A 234 -3.80 0.95 -15.75
CA PRO A 234 -4.10 0.50 -14.39
C PRO A 234 -5.60 0.24 -14.19
N PHE A 235 -5.91 -0.78 -13.41
CA PHE A 235 -7.29 -1.18 -13.14
C PHE A 235 -7.51 -1.44 -11.66
N GLU A 236 -8.76 -1.30 -11.24
CA GLU A 236 -9.14 -1.43 -9.83
C GLU A 236 -9.12 -2.90 -9.40
N VAL A 237 -8.44 -3.15 -8.29
CA VAL A 237 -8.44 -4.39 -7.53
C VAL A 237 -8.85 -4.11 -6.09
N TRP A 238 -9.28 -5.15 -5.39
CA TRP A 238 -9.42 -5.06 -3.94
C TRP A 238 -8.14 -5.51 -3.25
N CYS A 239 -7.62 -4.65 -2.39
CA CYS A 239 -6.49 -4.94 -1.52
C CYS A 239 -6.96 -5.23 -0.11
N ASP A 240 -6.55 -6.37 0.43
CA ASP A 240 -6.55 -6.60 1.87
C ASP A 240 -5.15 -6.23 2.39
N MET A 241 -5.10 -5.12 3.13
CA MET A 241 -3.91 -4.48 3.67
C MET A 241 -3.69 -4.81 5.15
N VAL A 242 -4.62 -5.54 5.79
CA VAL A 242 -4.57 -5.80 7.23
C VAL A 242 -4.29 -7.27 7.54
N SER A 243 -4.92 -8.20 6.83
CA SER A 243 -4.81 -9.65 7.10
C SER A 243 -3.40 -10.16 6.82
N ASP A 244 -2.84 -10.89 7.79
CA ASP A 244 -1.51 -11.50 7.68
C ASP A 244 -0.41 -10.48 7.29
N GLY A 245 -0.54 -9.22 7.71
CA GLY A 245 0.38 -8.13 7.33
C GLY A 245 0.14 -7.48 5.97
N GLY A 246 -1.02 -7.71 5.33
CA GLY A 246 -1.48 -6.94 4.17
C GLY A 246 -0.82 -7.23 2.83
N GLY A 247 -1.37 -6.68 1.74
CA GLY A 247 -0.85 -6.85 0.39
C GLY A 247 -1.46 -8.02 -0.40
N TYR A 248 -2.58 -8.60 0.05
CA TYR A 248 -3.30 -9.56 -0.79
C TYR A 248 -4.10 -8.82 -1.85
N THR A 249 -3.93 -9.24 -3.11
CA THR A 249 -4.61 -8.68 -4.26
C THR A 249 -5.76 -9.58 -4.71
N PHE A 250 -6.96 -9.02 -4.87
CA PHE A 250 -8.12 -9.76 -5.34
C PHE A 250 -8.83 -9.06 -6.49
N LEU A 251 -9.09 -9.80 -7.56
CA LEU A 251 -9.95 -9.39 -8.66
C LEU A 251 -11.07 -10.42 -8.88
N LYS A 252 -12.32 -10.00 -8.69
CA LYS A 252 -13.50 -10.84 -8.98
C LYS A 252 -13.85 -10.80 -10.47
N VAL A 253 -13.91 -11.96 -11.11
CA VAL A 253 -14.22 -12.10 -12.53
C VAL A 253 -15.47 -12.95 -12.75
N SER A 254 -16.45 -12.39 -13.47
CA SER A 254 -17.71 -13.06 -13.82
C SER A 254 -18.02 -12.93 -15.32
N PRO A 255 -17.45 -13.78 -16.20
CA PRO A 255 -17.66 -13.66 -17.65
C PRO A 255 -19.08 -14.01 -18.10
N GLY A 256 -19.93 -14.52 -17.19
CA GLY A 256 -21.31 -14.94 -17.46
C GLY A 256 -21.45 -16.27 -18.21
N ALA A 257 -20.36 -16.75 -18.83
CA ALA A 257 -20.24 -18.10 -19.35
C ALA A 257 -19.56 -19.03 -18.34
N GLN A 258 -19.89 -20.32 -18.38
CA GLN A 258 -19.18 -21.32 -17.60
C GLN A 258 -17.76 -21.50 -18.13
N THR A 259 -16.76 -21.16 -17.32
CA THR A 259 -15.34 -21.28 -17.61
C THR A 259 -14.71 -22.38 -16.74
N PHE A 260 -13.84 -23.21 -17.32
CA PHE A 260 -13.07 -24.23 -16.58
C PHE A 260 -11.78 -23.61 -16.03
N ALA A 261 -11.14 -24.24 -15.05
CA ALA A 261 -9.95 -23.69 -14.38
C ALA A 261 -8.85 -23.19 -15.34
N ALA A 262 -8.46 -23.99 -16.33
CA ALA A 262 -7.46 -23.57 -17.33
C ALA A 262 -7.91 -22.36 -18.19
N GLY A 263 -9.22 -22.24 -18.42
CA GLY A 263 -9.79 -21.07 -19.08
C GLY A 263 -9.74 -19.84 -18.16
N ALA A 264 -10.06 -20.03 -16.87
CA ALA A 264 -10.01 -18.97 -15.87
C ALA A 264 -8.57 -18.47 -15.67
N GLU A 265 -7.57 -19.36 -15.66
CA GLU A 265 -6.15 -18.99 -15.67
C GLU A 265 -5.79 -18.16 -16.90
N THR A 266 -6.32 -18.52 -18.08
CA THR A 266 -6.09 -17.74 -19.30
C THR A 266 -6.74 -16.35 -19.20
N GLU A 267 -7.92 -16.26 -18.58
CA GLU A 267 -8.60 -14.99 -18.35
C GLU A 267 -7.82 -14.13 -17.34
N CYS A 268 -7.37 -14.68 -16.21
CA CYS A 268 -6.52 -13.97 -15.24
C CYS A 268 -5.19 -13.52 -15.86
N ALA A 269 -4.55 -14.37 -16.67
CA ALA A 269 -3.29 -14.05 -17.33
C ALA A 269 -3.40 -12.86 -18.31
N ALA A 270 -4.60 -12.57 -18.84
CA ALA A 270 -4.83 -11.39 -19.66
C ALA A 270 -4.66 -10.08 -18.86
N TRP A 271 -4.73 -10.14 -17.53
CA TRP A 271 -4.53 -9.04 -16.59
C TRP A 271 -3.14 -9.09 -15.92
N GLY A 272 -2.23 -9.97 -16.36
CA GLY A 272 -0.95 -10.19 -15.68
C GLY A 272 -1.08 -10.93 -14.34
N MET A 273 -2.24 -11.56 -14.11
CA MET A 273 -2.59 -12.25 -12.87
C MET A 273 -2.70 -13.76 -13.07
N GLN A 274 -2.91 -14.50 -11.99
CA GLN A 274 -3.20 -15.93 -12.02
C GLN A 274 -4.54 -16.23 -11.36
N LEU A 275 -5.03 -17.46 -11.55
CA LEU A 275 -6.22 -17.93 -10.85
C LEU A 275 -5.91 -17.98 -9.35
N TRP A 276 -6.78 -17.39 -8.53
CA TRP A 276 -6.54 -17.22 -7.11
C TRP A 276 -6.21 -18.54 -6.39
N ILE A 277 -5.13 -18.50 -5.61
CA ILE A 277 -4.67 -19.62 -4.80
C ILE A 277 -4.56 -19.14 -3.35
N PRO A 278 -5.42 -19.63 -2.44
CA PRO A 278 -5.28 -19.30 -1.03
C PRO A 278 -3.94 -19.83 -0.51
N ARG A 279 -3.23 -19.01 0.29
CA ARG A 279 -1.86 -19.30 0.74
C ARG A 279 -1.77 -19.61 2.23
N SER A 280 -2.60 -18.95 3.03
CA SER A 280 -2.72 -19.11 4.47
C SER A 280 -4.19 -19.23 4.87
N VAL A 281 -4.44 -19.50 6.15
CA VAL A 281 -5.80 -19.47 6.73
C VAL A 281 -6.42 -18.10 6.53
N ASP A 282 -5.66 -17.05 6.79
CA ASP A 282 -6.11 -15.66 6.72
C ASP A 282 -6.35 -15.23 5.27
N HIS A 283 -5.47 -15.59 4.34
CA HIS A 283 -5.70 -15.35 2.91
C HIS A 283 -7.00 -16.01 2.42
N LYS A 284 -7.27 -17.25 2.84
CA LYS A 284 -8.52 -17.96 2.51
C LYS A 284 -9.74 -17.26 3.10
N ASN A 285 -9.65 -16.77 4.34
CA ASN A 285 -10.73 -16.06 5.01
C ASN A 285 -11.01 -14.69 4.36
N ALA A 286 -9.96 -13.96 3.98
CA ALA A 286 -10.07 -12.72 3.21
C ALA A 286 -10.77 -12.95 1.87
N GLY A 287 -10.33 -13.96 1.11
CA GLY A 287 -10.99 -14.36 -0.14
C GLY A 287 -12.47 -14.73 0.06
N TRP A 288 -12.82 -15.40 1.15
CA TRP A 288 -14.22 -15.69 1.49
C TRP A 288 -15.04 -14.43 1.75
N ALA A 289 -14.49 -13.47 2.51
CA ALA A 289 -15.16 -12.20 2.78
C ALA A 289 -15.43 -11.44 1.47
N ILE A 290 -14.41 -11.32 0.62
CA ILE A 290 -14.48 -10.61 -0.68
C ILE A 290 -15.46 -11.28 -1.64
N ALA A 291 -15.47 -12.61 -1.69
CA ALA A 291 -16.41 -13.37 -2.50
C ALA A 291 -17.86 -13.04 -2.15
N ASN A 292 -18.18 -12.78 -0.88
CA ASN A 292 -19.53 -12.53 -0.40
C ASN A 292 -19.88 -11.04 -0.23
N ASP A 293 -18.97 -10.14 -0.57
CA ASP A 293 -19.20 -8.70 -0.51
C ASP A 293 -19.80 -8.19 -1.83
N ASP A 294 -20.91 -7.44 -1.76
CA ASP A 294 -21.62 -6.89 -2.93
C ASP A 294 -21.15 -5.49 -3.33
N GLY A 295 -20.30 -4.85 -2.51
CA GLY A 295 -19.61 -3.60 -2.80
C GLY A 295 -18.30 -3.80 -3.56
N ILE A 296 -17.75 -5.01 -3.57
CA ILE A 296 -16.52 -5.34 -4.30
C ILE A 296 -16.88 -6.03 -5.61
N GLY A 297 -16.32 -5.60 -6.74
CA GLY A 297 -16.54 -6.26 -8.04
C GLY A 297 -18.01 -6.27 -8.50
N PRO A 298 -18.43 -7.26 -9.30
CA PRO A 298 -19.73 -7.19 -9.98
C PRO A 298 -20.92 -7.68 -9.12
N ASP A 299 -20.70 -8.64 -8.22
CA ASP A 299 -21.71 -9.20 -7.31
C ASP A 299 -21.10 -9.97 -6.12
N ALA A 300 -21.94 -10.24 -5.11
CA ALA A 300 -21.65 -11.14 -4.00
C ALA A 300 -22.07 -12.58 -4.33
N SER A 301 -21.12 -13.51 -4.31
CA SER A 301 -21.39 -14.92 -4.53
C SER A 301 -20.28 -15.82 -3.95
N ALA A 302 -20.66 -16.80 -3.14
CA ALA A 302 -19.74 -17.87 -2.73
C ALA A 302 -19.20 -18.69 -3.92
N ASP A 303 -19.78 -18.52 -5.13
CA ASP A 303 -19.33 -19.18 -6.34
C ASP A 303 -17.93 -18.74 -6.79
N TYR A 304 -17.48 -17.56 -6.36
CA TYR A 304 -16.10 -17.08 -6.56
C TYR A 304 -15.05 -18.01 -5.95
N MET A 305 -15.43 -18.77 -4.92
CA MET A 305 -14.55 -19.71 -4.21
C MET A 305 -14.65 -21.14 -4.77
N ARG A 306 -15.46 -21.40 -5.81
CA ARG A 306 -15.73 -22.76 -6.31
C ARG A 306 -14.53 -23.42 -6.97
N ILE A 307 -13.73 -22.65 -7.68
CA ILE A 307 -12.57 -23.13 -8.43
C ILE A 307 -11.37 -22.34 -7.97
N LEU A 308 -10.32 -23.06 -7.61
CA LEU A 308 -9.04 -22.52 -7.18
C LEU A 308 -7.96 -23.03 -8.13
N GLY A 309 -6.82 -22.35 -8.20
CA GLY A 309 -5.65 -22.79 -8.96
C GLY A 309 -4.92 -23.97 -8.33
N ILE A 310 -5.62 -25.01 -7.85
CA ILE A 310 -5.03 -26.17 -7.16
C ILE A 310 -5.35 -27.46 -7.93
N TYR A 311 -4.30 -28.22 -8.29
CA TYR A 311 -4.37 -29.31 -9.26
C TYR A 311 -3.69 -30.60 -8.78
N PRO A 312 -4.17 -31.77 -9.22
CA PRO A 312 -3.57 -33.04 -8.84
C PRO A 312 -2.34 -33.34 -9.70
N MET A 313 -1.27 -33.86 -9.08
CA MET A 313 -0.02 -34.17 -9.79
C MET A 313 0.11 -35.59 -10.29
N THR A 314 -0.60 -36.53 -9.67
CA THR A 314 -0.50 -37.94 -10.03
C THR A 314 -1.87 -38.58 -10.01
N ASN A 315 -2.18 -39.21 -11.14
CA ASN A 315 -3.42 -39.95 -11.31
C ASN A 315 -3.52 -41.08 -10.28
N GLY A 316 -4.62 -41.11 -9.53
CA GLY A 316 -4.86 -42.13 -8.51
C GLY A 316 -4.21 -41.88 -7.14
N ALA A 317 -3.68 -40.68 -6.87
CA ALA A 317 -3.22 -40.32 -5.53
C ALA A 317 -4.41 -40.27 -4.54
N THR A 318 -4.17 -40.59 -3.26
CA THR A 318 -5.24 -40.72 -2.25
C THR A 318 -5.12 -39.64 -1.18
N CYS A 319 -6.06 -38.68 -1.16
CA CYS A 319 -6.21 -37.67 -0.11
C CYS A 319 -7.48 -37.91 0.74
N LEU A 320 -7.88 -39.17 0.92
CA LEU A 320 -9.13 -39.51 1.60
C LEU A 320 -9.10 -39.04 3.06
N SER A 321 -10.01 -38.14 3.44
CA SER A 321 -10.15 -37.71 4.84
C SER A 321 -8.85 -37.13 5.39
N GLN A 322 -8.19 -36.30 4.58
CA GLN A 322 -6.96 -35.59 4.95
C GLN A 322 -7.12 -34.08 4.78
N PRO A 323 -6.42 -33.28 5.59
CA PRO A 323 -6.28 -31.84 5.38
C PRO A 323 -5.74 -31.52 4.00
N MET A 324 -6.26 -30.47 3.36
CA MET A 324 -5.70 -29.89 2.14
C MET A 324 -4.97 -28.60 2.53
N ASN A 325 -3.74 -28.74 2.99
CA ASN A 325 -2.83 -27.63 3.28
C ASN A 325 -1.51 -27.81 2.53
N SER A 326 -0.70 -26.76 2.47
CA SER A 326 0.53 -26.68 1.66
C SER A 326 1.50 -27.80 1.95
N ASP A 327 1.55 -28.21 3.22
CA ASP A 327 2.58 -29.10 3.74
C ASP A 327 2.14 -30.57 3.76
N ASN A 328 0.89 -30.89 3.38
CA ASN A 328 0.40 -32.26 3.37
C ASN A 328 0.82 -33.04 2.11
N ALA A 329 1.97 -33.70 2.21
CA ALA A 329 2.52 -34.55 1.17
C ALA A 329 1.63 -35.75 0.77
N SER A 330 0.65 -36.14 1.60
CA SER A 330 -0.23 -37.29 1.31
C SER A 330 -1.18 -37.03 0.14
N CYS A 331 -1.48 -35.76 -0.11
CA CYS A 331 -2.51 -35.38 -1.07
C CYS A 331 -1.96 -35.14 -2.48
N ASN A 332 -0.65 -34.86 -2.62
CA ASN A 332 0.05 -34.69 -3.91
C ASN A 332 -0.66 -33.71 -4.87
N TRP A 333 -1.21 -32.64 -4.30
CA TRP A 333 -1.73 -31.48 -5.03
C TRP A 333 -0.70 -30.38 -5.08
N ARG A 334 -0.86 -29.48 -6.04
CA ARG A 334 -0.04 -28.28 -6.14
C ARG A 334 -0.86 -27.08 -6.58
N ALA A 335 -0.37 -25.91 -6.21
CA ALA A 335 -0.80 -24.66 -6.82
C ALA A 335 -0.41 -24.64 -8.32
N GLY A 336 -1.18 -23.93 -9.14
CA GLY A 336 -0.94 -23.79 -10.58
C GLY A 336 0.41 -23.14 -10.88
N ASP A 337 0.89 -22.31 -9.97
CA ASP A 337 2.15 -21.60 -10.01
C ASP A 337 3.29 -22.29 -9.22
N ASP A 338 3.06 -23.52 -8.76
CA ASP A 338 3.99 -24.31 -7.94
C ASP A 338 4.33 -23.71 -6.56
N GLY A 339 3.67 -22.62 -6.14
CA GLY A 339 3.85 -21.99 -4.83
C GLY A 339 3.15 -22.74 -3.68
N PRO A 340 3.33 -22.27 -2.42
CA PRO A 340 2.59 -22.78 -1.27
C PRO A 340 1.08 -22.51 -1.44
N TRP A 341 0.23 -23.29 -0.79
CA TRP A 341 -1.22 -23.12 -0.86
C TRP A 341 -1.90 -23.65 0.39
N TYR A 342 -3.04 -23.10 0.81
CA TYR A 342 -3.78 -23.56 1.97
C TYR A 342 -5.27 -23.61 1.65
N VAL A 343 -5.95 -24.72 1.96
CA VAL A 343 -7.39 -24.84 1.75
C VAL A 343 -8.12 -25.14 3.06
N HIS A 344 -7.77 -26.21 3.78
CA HIS A 344 -8.37 -26.53 5.08
C HIS A 344 -7.53 -27.52 5.93
N GLU A 345 -7.80 -27.53 7.24
CA GLU A 345 -7.23 -28.49 8.21
C GLU A 345 -8.12 -29.69 8.55
N VAL A 346 -9.34 -29.72 8.01
CA VAL A 346 -10.33 -30.73 8.36
C VAL A 346 -9.99 -32.10 7.74
N SER A 347 -10.00 -33.17 8.55
CA SER A 347 -9.72 -34.54 8.12
C SER A 347 -10.96 -35.43 7.99
N ASN A 348 -12.18 -34.92 8.23
CA ASN A 348 -13.39 -35.75 8.19
C ASN A 348 -14.18 -35.66 6.86
N ILE A 349 -13.63 -34.97 5.86
CA ILE A 349 -14.24 -34.84 4.52
C ILE A 349 -13.79 -36.03 3.66
N THR A 350 -14.75 -36.75 3.06
CA THR A 350 -14.48 -38.09 2.48
C THR A 350 -13.95 -38.06 1.05
N GLU A 351 -14.12 -36.95 0.32
CA GLU A 351 -13.61 -36.76 -1.04
C GLU A 351 -12.33 -35.89 -1.01
N PRO A 352 -11.45 -35.95 -2.03
CA PRO A 352 -11.60 -36.57 -3.35
C PRO A 352 -11.44 -38.09 -3.28
N ASN A 353 -12.22 -38.84 -4.07
CA ASN A 353 -12.34 -40.30 -3.96
C ASN A 353 -11.08 -41.09 -4.44
N GLY A 354 -9.99 -40.36 -4.75
CA GLY A 354 -8.69 -40.90 -5.10
C GLY A 354 -8.54 -41.25 -6.57
N ASP A 355 -9.39 -40.73 -7.46
CA ASP A 355 -9.18 -40.75 -8.90
C ASP A 355 -8.16 -39.70 -9.36
N ASN A 356 -8.08 -38.54 -8.68
CA ASN A 356 -7.03 -37.51 -8.78
C ASN A 356 -6.54 -37.30 -10.22
N ASN A 357 -7.47 -37.10 -11.15
CA ASN A 357 -7.15 -37.10 -12.57
C ASN A 357 -6.35 -35.83 -12.91
N VAL A 358 -5.12 -36.00 -13.39
CA VAL A 358 -4.19 -34.87 -13.71
C VAL A 358 -4.68 -33.94 -14.83
N THR A 359 -5.77 -34.29 -15.51
CA THR A 359 -6.42 -33.41 -16.48
C THR A 359 -7.59 -32.61 -15.90
N ALA A 360 -8.01 -32.94 -14.67
CA ALA A 360 -9.14 -32.36 -13.96
C ALA A 360 -8.80 -31.09 -13.18
N SER A 361 -9.82 -30.29 -12.91
CA SER A 361 -9.83 -29.27 -11.87
C SER A 361 -10.67 -29.72 -10.67
N MET A 362 -10.30 -29.21 -9.49
CA MET A 362 -11.10 -29.39 -8.29
C MET A 362 -12.32 -28.49 -8.28
N TYR A 363 -13.31 -28.91 -7.50
CA TYR A 363 -14.43 -28.09 -7.09
C TYR A 363 -14.58 -28.14 -5.59
N TYR A 364 -14.90 -26.98 -5.02
CA TYR A 364 -15.09 -26.78 -3.60
C TYR A 364 -16.52 -26.27 -3.34
N GLN A 365 -17.17 -26.88 -2.35
CA GLN A 365 -18.40 -26.37 -1.76
C GLN A 365 -18.11 -25.83 -0.37
N TRP A 366 -18.68 -24.67 -0.11
CA TRP A 366 -18.47 -23.91 1.11
C TRP A 366 -19.76 -23.85 1.91
N THR A 367 -19.60 -23.85 3.23
CA THR A 367 -20.66 -23.55 4.19
C THR A 367 -20.96 -22.04 4.18
N ALA A 368 -21.99 -21.61 4.90
CA ALA A 368 -22.28 -20.18 5.04
C ALA A 368 -21.18 -19.45 5.83
N GLU A 369 -20.40 -20.19 6.63
CA GLU A 369 -19.33 -19.68 7.48
C GLU A 369 -17.95 -19.68 6.79
N GLY A 370 -17.87 -20.05 5.50
CA GLY A 370 -16.59 -20.06 4.76
C GLY A 370 -15.70 -21.27 5.02
N GLU A 371 -16.27 -22.33 5.62
CA GLU A 371 -15.62 -23.63 5.78
C GLU A 371 -16.00 -24.59 4.66
N ILE A 372 -15.11 -25.51 4.31
CA ILE A 372 -15.37 -26.47 3.23
C ILE A 372 -16.30 -27.57 3.71
N SER A 373 -17.41 -27.74 3.00
CA SER A 373 -18.39 -28.79 3.26
C SER A 373 -18.16 -30.03 2.39
N TRP A 374 -17.63 -29.85 1.18
CA TRP A 374 -17.39 -30.91 0.22
C TRP A 374 -16.42 -30.43 -0.87
N HIS A 375 -15.61 -31.34 -1.43
CA HIS A 375 -14.78 -31.04 -2.60
C HIS A 375 -14.53 -32.30 -3.42
N ASN A 376 -14.28 -32.17 -4.72
CA ASN A 376 -13.99 -33.30 -5.60
C ASN A 376 -13.29 -32.87 -6.89
N ASP A 377 -12.55 -33.78 -7.53
CA ASP A 377 -12.07 -33.64 -8.89
C ASP A 377 -12.91 -34.47 -9.88
N ILE A 378 -13.08 -33.99 -11.10
CA ILE A 378 -13.80 -34.72 -12.17
C ILE A 378 -12.92 -34.82 -13.41
N ALA A 379 -12.81 -36.02 -13.96
CA ALA A 379 -12.08 -36.28 -15.20
C ALA A 379 -12.47 -35.36 -16.37
N GLY A 380 -11.52 -35.10 -17.28
CA GLY A 380 -11.71 -34.15 -18.38
C GLY A 380 -11.40 -32.74 -17.91
N ASN A 381 -12.07 -31.70 -18.43
CA ASN A 381 -11.76 -30.30 -18.08
C ASN A 381 -12.12 -29.91 -16.63
N GLY A 382 -12.54 -30.86 -15.79
CA GLY A 382 -12.97 -30.62 -14.43
C GLY A 382 -14.28 -29.85 -14.33
N TYR A 383 -14.45 -29.17 -13.20
CA TYR A 383 -15.60 -28.33 -12.94
C TYR A 383 -15.45 -26.96 -13.61
N SER A 384 -16.59 -26.34 -13.88
CA SER A 384 -16.68 -24.99 -14.44
C SER A 384 -17.46 -24.07 -13.51
N SER A 385 -17.12 -22.80 -13.54
CA SER A 385 -17.80 -21.74 -12.82
C SER A 385 -17.95 -20.53 -13.73
N ALA A 386 -19.03 -19.78 -13.55
CA ALA A 386 -19.20 -18.46 -14.15
C ALA A 386 -18.57 -17.35 -13.28
N TYR A 387 -17.93 -17.74 -12.17
CA TYR A 387 -17.36 -16.88 -11.14
C TYR A 387 -16.01 -17.46 -10.71
N PHE A 388 -14.98 -16.63 -10.67
CA PHE A 388 -13.67 -16.99 -10.14
C PHE A 388 -12.91 -15.70 -9.75
N MET A 389 -11.88 -15.84 -8.93
CA MET A 389 -11.04 -14.72 -8.53
C MET A 389 -9.66 -14.86 -9.15
N CYS A 390 -9.02 -13.74 -9.43
CA CYS A 390 -7.62 -13.66 -9.82
C CYS A 390 -6.82 -12.97 -8.72
N ASP A 391 -5.55 -13.36 -8.55
CA ASP A 391 -4.55 -12.66 -7.74
C ASP A 391 -3.24 -12.50 -8.50
N VAL A 392 -2.36 -11.63 -7.99
CA VAL A 392 -0.99 -11.51 -8.51
C VAL A 392 -0.12 -12.69 -8.06
N GLY A 393 -0.40 -13.24 -6.88
CA GLY A 393 0.28 -14.43 -6.35
C GLY A 393 1.68 -14.18 -5.80
N ASP A 394 2.04 -12.91 -5.61
CA ASP A 394 3.33 -12.40 -5.12
C ASP A 394 3.49 -12.46 -3.60
N LYS A 395 2.40 -12.26 -2.84
CA LYS A 395 2.42 -12.45 -1.39
C LYS A 395 2.45 -13.92 -1.00
N LEU A 396 3.56 -14.34 -0.39
CA LEU A 396 3.77 -15.67 0.19
C LEU A 396 3.82 -15.60 1.73
N PRO A 397 3.31 -16.62 2.44
CA PRO A 397 3.32 -16.69 3.91
C PRO A 397 4.69 -17.00 4.51
#